data_AF-A0A2R6JYM6-F1
#
_entry.id   AF-A0A2R6JYM6-F1
#
_cell.length_a   1.000
_cell.length_b   1.000
_cell.length_c   1.000
_cell.angle_alpha   90.00
_cell.angle_beta   90.00
_cell.angle_gamma   90.00
#
_symmetry.space_group_name_H-M   'P 1'
#
loop_
_entity.id
_entity.type
_entity.pdbx_description
1 polymer ?
#
loop_
_entity_poly.entity_id
_entity_poly.type
_entity_poly.pdbx_seq_one_letter_code
_entity_poly.pdbx_strand_id
1 'polypeptide(L)' 'IRTAYYSGFFETPRRNTGEDVAETLGVSPSAFYQLNRTVQRKLFAALFEGAADARS' A
#
# COMPACT_ATOMS: atom_id res chain seq x y z
N ILE A 1 4.42 1.89 -4.14
CA ILE A 1 3.07 2.25 -3.63
C ILE A 1 2.38 3.30 -4.48
N ARG A 2 3.04 4.42 -4.83
CA ARG A 2 2.48 5.42 -5.76
C ARG A 2 1.94 4.80 -7.06
N THR A 3 2.73 3.92 -7.67
CA THR A 3 2.32 3.16 -8.87
C THR A 3 1.05 2.34 -8.64
N ALA A 4 0.96 1.60 -7.54
CA ALA A 4 -0.27 0.86 -7.17
C ALA A 4 -1.48 1.77 -6.97
N TYR A 5 -1.28 2.95 -6.37
CA TYR A 5 -2.36 3.90 -6.14
C TYR A 5 -2.96 4.38 -7.46
N TYR A 6 -2.12 4.76 -8.42
CA TYR A 6 -2.59 5.27 -9.71
C TYR A 6 -2.91 4.18 -10.75
N SER A 7 -2.46 2.93 -10.53
CA SER A 7 -2.79 1.81 -11.41
C SER A 7 -4.22 1.30 -11.21
N GLY A 8 -4.95 1.76 -10.19
CA GLY A 8 -6.26 1.22 -9.84
C GLY A 8 -6.19 -0.13 -9.12
N PHE A 9 -5.04 -0.47 -8.51
CA PHE A 9 -4.88 -1.66 -7.67
C PHE A 9 -5.81 -1.66 -6.43
N PHE A 10 -6.13 -0.47 -5.91
CA PHE A 10 -7.00 -0.31 -4.75
C PHE A 10 -8.47 -0.06 -5.11
N GLU A 11 -8.84 -0.03 -6.40
CA GLU A 11 -10.20 0.23 -6.86
C GLU A 11 -11.08 -1.02 -6.82
N THR A 12 -12.40 -0.81 -6.89
CA THR A 12 -13.39 -1.88 -7.04
C THR A 12 -14.31 -1.57 -8.23
N PRO A 13 -14.35 -2.42 -9.28
CA PRO A 13 -13.46 -3.57 -9.52
C PRO A 13 -12.01 -3.11 -9.73
N ARG A 14 -11.04 -3.97 -9.39
CA ARG A 14 -9.62 -3.64 -9.58
C ARG A 14 -9.30 -3.53 -11.06
N ARG A 15 -8.60 -2.46 -11.46
CA ARG A 15 -8.08 -2.30 -12.83
C ARG A 15 -6.76 -3.04 -13.06
N ASN A 16 -5.95 -3.20 -12.02
CA ASN A 16 -4.68 -3.93 -12.07
C ASN A 16 -4.51 -4.79 -10.81
N THR A 17 -3.90 -5.97 -10.97
CA THR A 17 -3.55 -6.87 -9.87
C THR A 17 -2.25 -6.46 -9.19
N GLY A 18 -1.89 -7.15 -8.10
CA GLY A 18 -0.59 -6.92 -7.46
C GLY A 18 0.55 -7.47 -8.31
N GLU A 19 0.31 -8.53 -9.07
CA GLU A 19 1.25 -9.07 -10.06
C GLU A 19 1.55 -8.05 -11.16
N ASP A 20 0.54 -7.44 -11.78
CA ASP A 20 0.72 -6.45 -12.87
C ASP A 20 1.54 -5.23 -12.39
N VAL A 21 1.30 -4.81 -11.16
CA VAL A 21 2.05 -3.69 -10.55
C VAL A 21 3.48 -4.10 -10.21
N ALA A 22 3.70 -5.34 -9.76
CA ALA A 22 5.04 -5.85 -9.46
C ALA A 22 5.88 -5.95 -10.74
N GLU A 23 5.29 -6.43 -11.83
CA GLU A 23 5.92 -6.46 -13.16
C GLU A 23 6.32 -5.07 -13.63
N THR A 24 5.39 -4.10 -13.54
CA THR A 24 5.64 -2.69 -13.90
C THR A 24 6.82 -2.09 -13.11
N LEU A 25 7.00 -2.52 -11.85
CA LEU A 25 8.06 -2.04 -10.97
C LEU A 25 9.37 -2.82 -11.09
N GLY A 26 9.41 -3.91 -11.88
CA GLY A 26 10.59 -4.77 -11.99
C GLY A 26 10.94 -5.50 -10.69
N VAL A 27 9.94 -5.82 -9.86
CA VAL A 27 10.11 -6.51 -8.57
C VAL A 27 9.30 -7.80 -8.54
N SER A 28 9.62 -8.70 -7.60
CA SER A 28 8.77 -9.87 -7.38
C SER A 28 7.40 -9.47 -6.79
N PRO A 29 6.32 -10.23 -7.05
CA PRO A 29 5.04 -10.02 -6.39
C PRO A 29 5.14 -10.03 -4.85
N SER A 30 5.98 -10.91 -4.29
CA SER A 30 6.20 -10.98 -2.84
C SER A 30 6.80 -9.69 -2.30
N ALA A 31 7.79 -9.09 -2.97
CA ALA A 31 8.38 -7.82 -2.58
C ALA A 31 7.36 -6.67 -2.66
N PHE A 32 6.50 -6.67 -3.69
CA PHE A 32 5.41 -5.69 -3.80
C PHE A 32 4.43 -5.78 -2.61
N TYR A 33 3.93 -6.99 -2.29
CA TYR A 33 3.00 -7.16 -1.17
C TYR A 33 3.64 -6.87 0.19
N GLN A 34 4.92 -7.20 0.38
CA GLN A 34 5.66 -6.81 1.58
C GLN A 34 5.74 -5.30 1.73
N LEU A 35 6.15 -4.59 0.67
CA LEU A 35 6.19 -3.13 0.66
C LEU A 35 4.80 -2.52 0.96
N ASN A 36 3.75 -3.07 0.36
CA ASN A 36 2.38 -2.64 0.58
C ASN A 36 1.99 -2.76 2.07
N ARG A 37 2.24 -3.93 2.67
CA ARG A 37 1.94 -4.18 4.08
C ARG A 37 2.79 -3.32 5.02
N THR A 38 4.07 -3.09 4.70
CA THR A 38 4.93 -2.21 5.48
C THR A 38 4.42 -0.77 5.50
N VAL A 39 4.01 -0.24 4.34
CA VAL A 39 3.45 1.11 4.25
C VAL A 39 2.11 1.21 4.94
N GLN A 40 1.21 0.24 4.78
CA GLN A 40 -0.07 0.18 5.50
C GLN A 40 0.14 0.18 7.02
N ARG A 41 1.06 -0.64 7.53
CA ARG A 41 1.38 -0.67 8.97
C ARG A 41 1.87 0.68 9.48
N LYS A 42 2.79 1.33 8.77
CA LYS A 42 3.30 2.65 9.15
C LYS A 42 2.21 3.72 9.12
N LEU A 43 1.33 3.68 8.12
CA LEU A 43 0.19 4.60 8.02
C LEU A 43 -0.77 4.43 9.20
N PHE A 44 -1.12 3.19 9.55
CA PHE A 44 -1.99 2.92 10.69
C PHE A 44 -1.34 3.29 12.03
N ALA A 45 -0.05 3.00 12.21
CA ALA A 45 0.70 3.43 13.39
C ALA A 45 0.62 4.96 13.55
N ALA A 46 0.95 5.72 12.51
CA ALA A 46 0.87 7.18 12.54
C ALA A 46 -0.55 7.70 12.82
N LEU A 47 -1.58 7.08 12.24
CA LEU A 47 -2.97 7.48 12.45
C LEU A 47 -3.44 7.22 13.89
N PHE A 48 -3.08 6.07 14.47
CA PHE A 48 -3.54 5.67 15.80
C PHE A 48 -2.68 6.24 16.93
N GLU A 49 -1.37 6.40 16.72
CA GLU A 49 -0.46 7.08 17.65
C GLU A 49 -0.75 8.59 17.67
N GLY A 50 -0.90 9.23 16.50
CA GLY A 50 -1.28 10.64 16.43
C GLY A 50 -2.69 10.93 16.99
N ALA A 51 -3.62 9.98 16.91
CA ALA A 51 -4.94 10.08 17.54
C ALA A 51 -4.91 9.82 19.06
N ALA A 52 -3.85 9.21 19.59
CA ALA A 52 -3.62 9.11 21.03
C ALA A 52 -3.03 10.42 21.57
N ASP A 53 -2.07 11.00 20.86
CA ASP A 53 -1.46 12.29 21.21
C ASP A 53 -2.47 13.46 21.15
N ALA A 54 -3.41 13.45 20.19
CA ALA A 54 -4.45 14.48 20.08
C ALA A 54 -5.58 14.36 21.13
N ARG A 55 -5.62 13.28 21.93
CA ARG A 55 -6.60 13.06 23.02
C ARG A 55 -5.98 13.17 24.42
N SER A 56 -4.67 13.39 24.52
CA SER A 56 -3.94 13.70 25.75
C SER A 56 -3.75 15.20 25.92
#